data_AF-A0A3B8WZI6-F1
#
_entry.id   AF-A0A3B8WZI6-F1
#
_cell.length_a   1.000
_cell.length_b   1.000
_cell.length_c   1.000
_cell.angle_alpha   90.00
_cell.angle_beta   90.00
_cell.angle_gamma   90.00
#
_symmetry.space_group_name_H-M   'P 1'
#
loop_
_entity.id
_entity.type
_entity.pdbx_description
1 polymer ?
#
loop_
_entity_poly.entity_id
_entity_poly.type
_entity_poly.pdbx_seq_one_letter_code
_entity_poly.pdbx_strand_id
1 'polypeptide(L)'
;MTTELSIIITPEEENNQAVINKKILETLDQKHIDYKGQKVTPVFEKKSIDARRAQIKLFMRYKVYIGEEPENEDDVALRWKKADGSKKVIIIGCGPAGLYAAFRLFESGITPVIIERGSATTIRKNDIDNLTGQGELDENSNFCFGSGGAGTFSDGKLYTRSNKRGDIYKIYRIFVEFGATENILTDAHPHIGTDKLPKIIDAMEKKIVELGGQI
;
A
#
# COMPACT_ATOMS: atom_id res chain seq x y z
N MET A 1 11.98 -0.04 26.68
CA MET A 1 10.52 0.02 26.78
C MET A 1 9.93 0.63 25.52
N THR A 2 8.69 0.27 25.17
CA THR A 2 7.98 0.84 24.01
C THR A 2 6.66 1.48 24.45
N THR A 3 6.30 2.62 23.86
CA THR A 3 5.00 3.27 24.09
C THR A 3 4.42 3.86 22.81
N GLU A 4 3.10 3.88 22.69
CA GLU A 4 2.41 4.63 21.64
C GLU A 4 2.11 6.06 22.10
N LEU A 5 2.31 7.02 21.21
CA LEU A 5 1.98 8.42 21.44
C LEU A 5 1.44 9.08 20.18
N SER A 6 0.66 10.14 20.40
CA SER A 6 0.08 10.93 19.32
C SER A 6 0.37 12.39 19.60
N ILE A 7 0.99 13.05 18.62
CA ILE A 7 1.26 14.49 18.66
C ILE A 7 0.32 15.19 17.69
N ILE A 8 0.05 16.47 17.97
CA ILE A 8 -0.75 17.33 17.09
C ILE A 8 0.16 18.43 16.54
N ILE A 9 0.21 18.53 15.21
CA ILE A 9 1.01 19.53 14.50
C ILE A 9 0.18 20.25 13.44
N THR A 10 0.65 21.39 12.97
CA THR A 10 0.07 22.05 11.79
C THR A 10 0.74 21.53 10.51
N PRO A 11 0.12 21.71 9.32
CA PRO A 11 0.73 21.29 8.05
C PRO A 11 2.12 21.90 7.79
N GLU A 12 2.36 23.13 8.24
CA GLU A 12 3.66 23.80 8.09
C GLU A 12 4.77 23.16 8.94
N GLU A 13 4.38 22.47 10.02
CA GLU A 13 5.29 21.77 10.93
C GLU A 13 5.60 20.33 10.47
N GLU A 14 4.89 19.80 9.46
CA GLU A 14 4.96 18.37 9.07
C GLU A 14 6.36 17.92 8.66
N ASN A 15 7.13 18.78 8.02
CA ASN A 15 8.48 18.46 7.57
C ASN A 15 9.57 18.96 8.55
N ASN A 16 9.19 19.46 9.73
CA ASN A 16 10.12 20.00 10.71
C ASN A 16 10.41 18.98 11.82
N GLN A 17 11.46 18.18 11.61
CA GLN A 17 11.84 17.12 12.54
C GLN A 17 12.17 17.64 13.95
N ALA A 18 12.70 18.86 14.08
CA ALA A 18 13.00 19.45 15.39
C ALA A 18 11.72 19.74 16.18
N VAL A 19 10.69 20.27 15.52
CA VAL A 19 9.37 20.51 16.13
C VAL A 19 8.69 19.20 16.51
N ILE A 20 8.76 18.19 15.62
CA ILE A 20 8.21 16.85 15.88
C ILE A 20 8.88 16.23 17.11
N ASN A 21 10.21 16.16 17.12
CA ASN A 21 10.97 15.56 18.22
C ASN A 21 10.67 16.28 19.54
N LYS A 22 10.61 17.63 19.53
CA LYS A 22 10.25 18.42 20.70
C LYS A 22 8.86 18.04 21.23
N LYS A 23 7.84 17.99 20.37
CA LYS A 23 6.47 17.62 20.75
C LYS A 23 6.36 16.18 21.28
N ILE A 24 7.17 15.27 20.75
CA ILE A 24 7.24 13.88 21.25
C ILE A 24 7.75 13.87 22.69
N LEU A 25 8.86 14.54 22.97
CA LEU A 25 9.43 14.62 24.32
C LEU A 25 8.47 15.30 25.30
N GLU A 26 7.84 16.41 24.92
CA GLU A 26 6.80 17.09 25.72
C GLU A 26 5.63 16.15 26.04
N THR A 27 5.22 15.31 25.09
CA THR A 27 4.13 14.33 25.29
C THR A 27 4.56 13.20 26.23
N LEU A 28 5.83 12.76 26.17
CA LEU A 28 6.37 11.78 27.12
C LEU A 28 6.39 12.34 28.55
N ASP A 29 6.83 13.59 28.73
CA ASP A 29 6.83 14.28 30.02
C ASP A 29 5.40 14.40 30.59
N GLN A 30 4.43 14.81 29.77
CA GLN A 30 3.02 14.90 30.16
C GLN A 30 2.41 13.56 30.57
N LYS A 31 2.86 12.47 29.94
CA LYS A 31 2.45 11.10 30.30
C LYS A 31 3.26 10.53 31.47
N HIS A 32 4.19 11.28 32.05
CA HIS A 32 5.09 10.84 33.12
C HIS A 32 5.90 9.59 32.76
N ILE A 33 6.30 9.47 31.50
CA ILE A 33 7.14 8.36 31.02
C ILE A 33 8.61 8.75 31.22
N ASP A 34 9.36 7.95 31.98
CA ASP A 34 10.79 8.20 32.17
C ASP A 34 11.61 7.71 30.98
N TYR A 35 12.32 8.64 30.35
CA TYR A 35 13.24 8.40 29.24
C TYR A 35 14.63 8.98 29.51
N LYS A 36 14.90 9.52 30.71
CA LYS A 36 16.16 10.23 30.98
C LYS A 36 17.34 9.28 30.92
N GLY A 37 18.40 9.70 30.22
CA GLY A 37 19.61 8.92 30.03
C GLY A 37 19.47 7.72 29.06
N GLN A 38 18.32 7.57 28.42
CA GLN A 38 18.07 6.51 27.44
C GLN A 38 17.90 7.10 26.03
N LYS A 39 18.28 6.32 25.01
CA LYS A 39 18.04 6.68 23.61
C LYS A 39 16.54 6.61 23.33
N VAL A 40 15.96 7.69 22.79
CA VAL A 40 14.55 7.76 22.39
C VAL A 40 14.47 7.70 20.87
N THR A 41 13.85 6.66 20.34
CA THR A 41 13.73 6.41 18.90
C THR A 41 12.25 6.36 18.51
N PRO A 42 11.70 7.43 17.93
CA PRO A 42 10.32 7.42 17.44
C PRO A 42 10.22 6.80 16.05
N VAL A 43 9.28 5.88 15.88
CA VAL A 43 8.88 5.29 14.59
C VAL A 43 7.49 5.80 14.23
N PHE A 44 7.36 6.38 13.05
CA PHE A 44 6.10 6.93 12.58
C PHE A 44 5.14 5.83 12.14
N GLU A 45 3.93 5.82 12.68
CA GLU A 45 2.95 4.77 12.37
C GLU A 45 1.80 5.28 11.51
N LYS A 46 1.26 6.47 11.84
CA LYS A 46 0.01 6.92 11.21
C LYS A 46 -0.15 8.43 11.17
N LYS A 47 -0.62 8.94 10.03
CA LYS A 47 -1.12 10.29 9.83
C LYS A 47 -2.64 10.33 9.74
N SER A 48 -3.27 11.29 10.40
CA SER A 48 -4.66 11.67 10.11
C SER A 48 -4.86 13.17 10.20
N ILE A 49 -5.91 13.68 9.56
CA ILE A 49 -6.15 15.12 9.38
C ILE A 49 -7.49 15.49 10.00
N ASP A 50 -7.52 16.55 10.80
CA ASP A 50 -8.74 17.26 11.20
C ASP A 50 -8.78 18.62 10.50
N ALA A 51 -9.66 18.71 9.51
CA ALA A 51 -9.91 19.92 8.73
C ALA A 51 -11.31 20.52 9.00
N ARG A 52 -11.93 20.22 10.15
CA ARG A 52 -13.28 20.69 10.49
C ARG A 52 -13.34 22.16 10.91
N ARG A 53 -12.19 22.78 11.21
CA ARG A 53 -12.05 24.18 11.65
C ARG A 53 -11.06 24.90 10.75
N ALA A 54 -11.02 26.23 10.87
CA ALA A 54 -10.14 27.09 10.07
C ALA A 54 -8.65 26.70 10.16
N GLN A 55 -8.18 26.31 11.35
CA GLN A 55 -6.83 25.78 11.52
C GLN A 55 -6.84 24.26 11.34
N ILE A 56 -6.18 23.79 10.28
CA ILE A 56 -5.98 22.37 9.99
C ILE A 56 -5.02 21.79 11.02
N LYS A 57 -5.34 20.60 11.54
CA LYS A 57 -4.50 19.87 12.48
C LYS A 57 -4.16 18.49 11.93
N LEU A 58 -2.89 18.13 11.99
CA LEU A 58 -2.40 16.79 11.70
C LEU A 58 -2.21 16.04 13.03
N PHE A 59 -2.76 14.84 13.10
CA PHE A 59 -2.57 13.90 14.19
C PHE A 59 -1.58 12.85 13.73
N MET A 60 -0.40 12.88 14.32
CA MET A 60 0.73 12.01 13.98
C MET A 60 0.92 11.01 15.12
N ARG A 61 0.74 9.73 14.82
CA ARG A 61 0.96 8.63 15.77
C ARG A 61 2.35 8.04 15.59
N TYR A 62 3.01 7.81 16.71
CA TYR A 62 4.34 7.21 16.78
C TYR A 62 4.36 6.07 17.79
N LYS A 63 5.08 5.00 17.43
CA LYS A 63 5.59 3.99 18.36
C LYS A 63 6.99 4.43 18.77
N VAL A 64 7.19 4.67 20.06
CA VAL A 64 8.44 5.24 20.58
C VAL A 64 9.15 4.22 21.44
N TYR A 65 10.37 3.91 21.03
CA TYR A 65 11.28 2.99 21.70
C TYR A 65 12.23 3.80 22.59
N ILE A 66 12.33 3.42 23.86
CA ILE A 66 13.13 4.09 24.88
C ILE A 66 14.11 3.06 25.45
N GLY A 67 15.40 3.28 25.24
CA GLY A 67 16.47 2.37 25.67
C GLY A 67 16.54 1.06 24.88
N GLU A 68 15.72 0.92 23.84
CA GLU A 68 15.63 -0.25 22.96
C GLU A 68 15.75 0.21 21.51
N GLU A 69 16.27 -0.68 20.66
CA GLU A 69 16.21 -0.47 19.22
C GLU A 69 14.82 -0.83 18.69
N PRO A 70 14.30 -0.11 17.69
CA PRO A 70 13.06 -0.48 17.03
C PRO A 70 13.10 -1.93 16.56
N GLU A 71 12.00 -2.64 16.76
CA GLU A 71 11.77 -3.87 16.00
C GLU A 71 11.74 -3.48 14.53
N ASN A 72 12.54 -4.15 13.69
CA ASN A 72 12.43 -4.02 12.24
C ASN A 72 11.10 -4.65 11.80
N GLU A 73 10.00 -3.93 11.97
CA GLU A 73 8.71 -4.32 11.39
C GLU A 73 8.77 -4.30 9.86
N ASP A 74 9.76 -3.62 9.27
CA ASP A 74 10.08 -3.71 7.84
C ASP A 74 10.54 -5.11 7.41
N ASP A 75 10.93 -5.98 8.35
CA ASP A 75 11.43 -7.33 8.07
C ASP A 75 10.34 -8.41 7.97
N VAL A 76 9.05 -8.02 7.92
CA VAL A 76 8.04 -8.86 7.24
C VAL A 76 8.25 -8.74 5.73
N ALA A 77 9.44 -9.12 5.29
CA ALA A 77 9.82 -9.11 3.89
C ALA A 77 8.80 -9.93 3.11
N LEU A 78 8.34 -9.39 1.98
CA LEU A 78 7.50 -10.13 1.05
C LEU A 78 8.32 -11.28 0.47
N ARG A 79 8.15 -12.47 1.03
CA ARG A 79 8.90 -13.66 0.63
C ARG A 79 8.04 -14.52 -0.30
N TRP A 80 8.26 -14.34 -1.59
CA TRP A 80 7.68 -15.21 -2.62
C TRP A 80 8.65 -16.31 -3.02
N LYS A 81 8.14 -17.53 -3.12
CA LYS A 81 8.90 -18.68 -3.63
C LYS A 81 8.63 -18.80 -5.12
N LYS A 82 9.69 -19.05 -5.89
CA LYS A 82 9.53 -19.45 -7.28
C LYS A 82 8.77 -20.78 -7.32
N ALA A 83 7.67 -20.82 -8.06
CA ALA A 83 6.87 -22.02 -8.18
C ALA A 83 7.53 -23.01 -9.16
N ASP A 84 7.39 -24.31 -8.88
CA ASP A 84 8.00 -25.39 -9.65
C ASP A 84 7.03 -26.06 -10.65
N GLY A 85 5.77 -25.64 -10.67
CA GLY A 85 4.74 -26.20 -11.53
C GLY A 85 4.06 -27.46 -10.99
N SER A 86 4.46 -27.98 -9.83
CA SER A 86 3.93 -29.23 -9.25
C SER A 86 2.46 -29.10 -8.82
N LYS A 87 2.05 -27.93 -8.36
CA LYS A 87 0.67 -27.59 -8.00
C LYS A 87 0.25 -26.34 -8.75
N LYS A 88 -0.90 -26.40 -9.41
CA LYS A 88 -1.46 -25.30 -10.19
C LYS A 88 -2.82 -24.88 -9.65
N VAL A 89 -3.06 -23.58 -9.60
CA VAL A 89 -4.36 -22.99 -9.27
C VAL A 89 -4.75 -22.03 -10.36
N ILE A 90 -5.96 -22.20 -10.90
CA ILE A 90 -6.53 -21.29 -11.90
C ILE A 90 -7.20 -20.12 -11.17
N ILE A 91 -6.89 -18.90 -11.61
CA ILE A 91 -7.49 -17.65 -11.13
C ILE A 91 -8.20 -17.01 -12.31
N ILE A 92 -9.50 -16.73 -12.18
CA ILE A 92 -10.26 -16.04 -13.22
C ILE A 92 -10.32 -14.55 -12.87
N GLY A 93 -9.69 -13.72 -13.70
CA GLY A 93 -9.59 -12.27 -13.57
C GLY A 93 -8.23 -11.79 -13.04
N CYS A 94 -7.63 -10.82 -13.72
CA CYS A 94 -6.38 -10.14 -13.31
C CYS A 94 -6.66 -8.81 -12.58
N GLY A 95 -7.77 -8.74 -11.83
CA GLY A 95 -8.05 -7.62 -10.93
C GLY A 95 -7.22 -7.68 -9.63
N PRO A 96 -7.42 -6.74 -8.69
CA PRO A 96 -6.69 -6.73 -7.43
C PRO A 96 -6.77 -8.06 -6.68
N ALA A 97 -7.98 -8.65 -6.58
CA ALA A 97 -8.18 -9.93 -5.91
C ALA A 97 -7.37 -11.08 -6.56
N GLY A 98 -7.34 -11.15 -7.90
CA GLY A 98 -6.59 -12.17 -8.64
C GLY A 98 -5.09 -12.01 -8.49
N LEU A 99 -4.59 -10.77 -8.62
CA LEU A 99 -3.19 -10.43 -8.42
C LEU A 99 -2.71 -10.81 -7.01
N TYR A 100 -3.46 -10.42 -5.97
CA TYR A 100 -3.10 -10.78 -4.59
C TYR A 100 -3.20 -12.27 -4.32
N ALA A 101 -4.20 -12.96 -4.89
CA ALA A 101 -4.28 -14.41 -4.79
C ALA A 101 -3.04 -15.08 -5.40
N ALA A 102 -2.55 -14.61 -6.55
CA ALA A 102 -1.32 -15.12 -7.16
C ALA A 102 -0.09 -14.93 -6.25
N PHE A 103 0.12 -13.72 -5.70
CA PHE A 103 1.22 -13.49 -4.75
C PHE A 103 1.11 -14.36 -3.49
N ARG A 104 -0.11 -14.59 -2.99
CA ARG A 104 -0.32 -15.48 -1.84
C ARG A 104 -0.01 -16.93 -2.16
N LEU A 105 -0.27 -17.39 -3.39
CA LEU A 105 0.10 -18.74 -3.85
C LEU A 105 1.62 -18.91 -3.93
N PHE A 106 2.36 -17.88 -4.38
CA PHE A 106 3.82 -17.92 -4.41
C PHE A 106 4.47 -18.03 -3.03
N GLU A 107 3.85 -17.50 -1.97
CA GLU A 107 4.35 -17.72 -0.60
C GLU A 107 4.34 -19.21 -0.21
N SER A 108 3.44 -19.97 -0.83
CA SER A 108 3.32 -21.43 -0.68
C SER A 108 4.03 -22.21 -1.79
N GLY A 109 4.68 -21.54 -2.76
CA GLY A 109 5.33 -22.17 -3.92
C GLY A 109 4.36 -22.79 -4.93
N ILE A 110 3.09 -22.39 -4.92
CA ILE A 110 2.05 -22.91 -5.83
C ILE A 110 2.02 -22.03 -7.09
N THR A 111 1.91 -22.64 -8.27
CA THR A 111 1.86 -21.92 -9.55
C THR A 111 0.46 -21.35 -9.81
N PRO A 112 0.27 -20.02 -9.87
CA PRO A 112 -0.95 -19.42 -10.36
C PRO A 112 -1.01 -19.46 -11.90
N VAL A 113 -2.19 -19.72 -12.44
CA VAL A 113 -2.54 -19.50 -13.85
C VAL A 113 -3.72 -18.54 -13.87
N ILE A 114 -3.44 -17.26 -14.15
CA ILE A 114 -4.46 -16.22 -14.26
C ILE A 114 -5.04 -16.29 -15.68
N ILE A 115 -6.34 -16.08 -15.79
CA ILE A 115 -7.04 -15.93 -17.07
C ILE A 115 -7.79 -14.59 -17.00
N GLU A 116 -7.41 -13.64 -17.84
CA GLU A 116 -8.06 -12.34 -17.98
C GLU A 116 -8.69 -12.21 -19.36
N ARG A 117 -9.92 -11.70 -19.41
CA ARG A 117 -10.65 -11.54 -20.67
C ARG A 117 -10.20 -10.32 -21.46
N GLY A 118 -9.76 -9.27 -20.77
CA GLY A 118 -9.39 -8.01 -21.39
C GLY A 118 -7.90 -7.86 -21.63
N SER A 119 -7.56 -6.72 -22.21
CA SER A 119 -6.21 -6.45 -22.69
C SER A 119 -5.23 -6.10 -21.56
N ALA A 120 -3.94 -6.28 -21.84
CA ALA A 120 -2.85 -5.71 -21.04
C ALA A 120 -2.97 -4.18 -20.93
N THR A 121 -2.45 -3.59 -19.86
CA THR A 121 -2.67 -2.16 -19.52
C THR A 121 -2.33 -1.20 -20.68
N THR A 122 -1.28 -1.49 -21.46
CA THR A 122 -0.81 -0.64 -22.55
C THR A 122 -1.81 -0.57 -23.70
N ILE A 123 -2.37 -1.71 -24.10
CA ILE A 123 -3.41 -1.77 -25.14
C ILE A 123 -4.71 -1.17 -24.58
N ARG A 124 -5.08 -1.58 -23.37
CA ARG A 124 -6.29 -1.13 -22.68
C ARG A 124 -6.36 0.39 -22.51
N LYS A 125 -5.22 1.06 -22.36
CA LYS A 125 -5.15 2.52 -22.33
C LYS A 125 -5.68 3.14 -23.63
N ASN A 126 -5.25 2.63 -24.79
CA ASN A 126 -5.71 3.12 -26.08
C ASN A 126 -7.21 2.84 -26.26
N ASP A 127 -7.70 1.67 -25.82
CA ASP A 127 -9.12 1.33 -25.90
C ASP A 127 -9.99 2.27 -25.06
N ILE A 128 -9.51 2.68 -23.89
CA ILE A 128 -10.16 3.69 -23.05
C ILE A 128 -10.12 5.07 -23.69
N ASP A 129 -9.00 5.45 -24.31
CA ASP A 129 -8.87 6.73 -25.01
C ASP A 129 -9.83 6.79 -26.22
N ASN A 130 -10.01 5.69 -26.97
CA ASN A 130 -11.00 5.59 -28.04
C ASN A 130 -12.43 5.67 -27.52
N LEU A 131 -12.74 4.97 -26.41
CA LEU A 131 -14.06 5.06 -25.78
C LEU A 131 -14.40 6.49 -25.34
N THR A 132 -13.46 7.17 -24.70
CA THR A 132 -13.69 8.53 -24.17
C THR A 132 -13.67 9.61 -25.24
N GLY A 133 -12.83 9.44 -26.28
CA GLY A 133 -12.68 10.41 -27.35
C GLY A 133 -13.66 10.24 -28.51
N GLN A 134 -14.02 8.99 -28.86
CA GLN A 134 -14.80 8.66 -30.06
C GLN A 134 -16.11 7.93 -29.73
N GLY A 135 -16.30 7.48 -28.48
CA GLY A 135 -17.47 6.70 -28.08
C GLY A 135 -17.41 5.24 -28.53
N GLU A 136 -16.26 4.76 -28.98
CA GLU A 136 -16.06 3.39 -29.45
C GLU A 136 -15.77 2.46 -28.27
N LEU A 137 -16.71 1.55 -27.99
CA LEU A 137 -16.58 0.59 -26.90
C LEU A 137 -16.05 -0.75 -27.41
N ASP A 138 -14.90 -1.18 -26.86
CA ASP A 138 -14.52 -2.59 -26.85
C ASP A 138 -15.14 -3.28 -25.61
N GLU A 139 -16.01 -4.26 -25.84
CA GLU A 139 -16.69 -5.02 -24.78
C GLU A 139 -15.75 -5.88 -23.93
N ASN A 140 -14.55 -6.17 -24.42
CA ASN A 140 -13.52 -6.95 -23.72
C ASN A 140 -12.42 -6.08 -23.11
N SER A 141 -12.23 -4.84 -23.58
CA SER A 141 -11.17 -3.94 -23.10
C SER A 141 -11.70 -2.55 -22.81
N ASN A 142 -11.97 -2.26 -21.54
CA ASN A 142 -12.60 -1.01 -21.11
C ASN A 142 -12.31 -0.72 -19.63
N PHE A 143 -12.97 0.27 -19.04
CA PHE A 143 -12.81 0.61 -17.62
C PHE A 143 -13.02 -0.56 -16.65
N CYS A 144 -13.81 -1.57 -17.02
CA CYS A 144 -14.09 -2.73 -16.17
C CYS A 144 -13.16 -3.92 -16.42
N PHE A 145 -12.80 -4.18 -17.68
CA PHE A 145 -12.14 -5.43 -18.09
C PHE A 145 -10.72 -5.22 -18.62
N GLY A 146 -9.84 -6.17 -18.28
CA GLY A 146 -8.43 -6.19 -18.61
C GLY A 146 -7.51 -6.13 -17.39
N SER A 147 -6.21 -6.05 -17.66
CA SER A 147 -5.15 -6.09 -16.65
C SER A 147 -5.35 -5.07 -15.52
N GLY A 148 -5.28 -5.56 -14.27
CA GLY A 148 -5.57 -4.83 -13.03
C GLY A 148 -7.07 -4.54 -12.77
N GLY A 149 -7.96 -5.00 -13.65
CA GLY A 149 -9.42 -4.90 -13.51
C GLY A 149 -9.92 -3.46 -13.40
N ALA A 150 -11.03 -3.25 -12.70
CA ALA A 150 -11.64 -1.92 -12.55
C ALA A 150 -10.77 -0.90 -11.77
N GLY A 151 -9.73 -1.36 -11.07
CA GLY A 151 -8.86 -0.50 -10.28
C GLY A 151 -7.86 0.31 -11.10
N THR A 152 -7.40 -0.23 -12.24
CA THR A 152 -6.21 0.25 -12.97
C THR A 152 -6.28 1.71 -13.38
N PHE A 153 -7.43 2.17 -13.86
CA PHE A 153 -7.65 3.54 -14.35
C PHE A 153 -8.54 4.36 -13.40
N SER A 154 -8.34 4.17 -12.09
CA SER A 154 -9.04 4.89 -11.02
C SER A 154 -8.08 5.80 -10.24
N ASP A 155 -8.62 6.63 -9.35
CA ASP A 155 -7.84 7.46 -8.40
C ASP A 155 -6.99 6.63 -7.41
N GLY A 156 -7.16 5.30 -7.39
CA GLY A 156 -6.33 4.41 -6.59
C GLY A 156 -6.50 4.61 -5.08
N LYS A 157 -7.69 5.04 -4.63
CA LYS A 157 -8.03 5.16 -3.21
C LYS A 157 -8.09 3.79 -2.57
N LEU A 158 -7.28 3.61 -1.54
CA LEU A 158 -7.20 2.36 -0.78
C LEU A 158 -8.09 2.49 0.45
N TYR A 159 -9.29 1.94 0.37
CA TYR A 159 -10.23 1.90 1.48
C TYR A 159 -10.67 0.47 1.76
N THR A 160 -10.82 0.13 3.04
CA THR A 160 -11.44 -1.12 3.47
C THR A 160 -12.28 -0.86 4.71
N ARG A 161 -13.41 -1.58 4.80
CA ARG A 161 -14.27 -1.57 5.99
C ARG A 161 -14.00 -2.76 6.90
N SER A 162 -13.03 -3.60 6.55
CA SER A 162 -12.78 -4.89 7.19
C SER A 162 -11.41 -4.95 7.88
N ASN A 163 -11.24 -4.14 8.92
CA ASN A 163 -9.98 -4.04 9.67
C ASN A 163 -9.72 -5.23 10.61
N LYS A 164 -10.66 -6.18 10.70
CA LYS A 164 -10.57 -7.37 11.57
C LYS A 164 -10.26 -8.66 10.79
N ARG A 165 -10.21 -8.62 9.46
CA ARG A 165 -10.05 -9.82 8.61
C ARG A 165 -8.82 -9.67 7.73
N GLY A 166 -7.69 -10.12 8.23
CA GLY A 166 -6.42 -10.15 7.51
C GLY A 166 -5.55 -8.91 7.70
N ASP A 167 -4.35 -9.00 7.13
CA ASP A 167 -3.32 -7.97 7.20
C ASP A 167 -3.43 -7.05 5.97
N ILE A 168 -3.97 -5.85 6.20
CA ILE A 168 -4.12 -4.82 5.17
C ILE A 168 -2.74 -4.23 4.80
N TYR A 169 -1.84 -4.11 5.77
CA TYR A 169 -0.52 -3.53 5.53
C TYR A 169 0.33 -4.42 4.64
N LYS A 170 0.14 -5.74 4.69
CA LYS A 170 0.73 -6.64 3.70
C LYS A 170 0.36 -6.27 2.26
N ILE A 171 -0.91 -5.96 2.00
CA ILE A 171 -1.37 -5.52 0.67
C ILE A 171 -0.69 -4.19 0.27
N TYR A 172 -0.58 -3.25 1.20
CA TYR A 172 0.07 -1.97 0.95
C TYR A 172 1.57 -2.14 0.66
N ARG A 173 2.26 -2.98 1.42
CA ARG A 173 3.67 -3.32 1.18
C ARG A 173 3.89 -3.93 -0.21
N ILE A 174 2.97 -4.78 -0.67
CA ILE A 174 3.03 -5.31 -2.04
C ILE A 174 2.95 -4.18 -3.06
N PHE A 175 2.04 -3.22 -2.88
CA PHE A 175 1.99 -2.07 -3.77
C PHE A 175 3.26 -1.22 -3.73
N VAL A 176 3.83 -0.99 -2.55
CA VAL A 176 5.10 -0.25 -2.38
C VAL A 176 6.25 -0.95 -3.11
N GLU A 177 6.37 -2.28 -2.96
CA GLU A 177 7.36 -3.11 -3.65
C GLU A 177 7.35 -2.90 -5.19
N PHE A 178 6.17 -2.65 -5.76
CA PHE A 178 5.99 -2.44 -7.20
C PHE A 178 5.92 -0.97 -7.63
N GLY A 179 6.21 -0.02 -6.74
CA GLY A 179 6.38 1.40 -7.08
C GLY A 179 5.30 2.36 -6.56
N ALA A 180 4.42 1.91 -5.66
CA ALA A 180 3.59 2.86 -4.89
C ALA A 180 4.45 3.63 -3.87
N THR A 181 4.01 4.84 -3.50
CA THR A 181 4.69 5.66 -2.49
C THR A 181 4.53 5.07 -1.10
N GLU A 182 5.60 5.07 -0.30
CA GLU A 182 5.60 4.56 1.08
C GLU A 182 4.56 5.24 1.98
N ASN A 183 4.13 6.47 1.64
CA ASN A 183 3.09 7.21 2.35
C ASN A 183 1.79 6.39 2.50
N ILE A 184 1.51 5.44 1.61
CA ILE A 184 0.31 4.59 1.73
C ILE A 184 0.33 3.70 2.98
N LEU A 185 1.50 3.46 3.56
CA LEU A 185 1.68 2.69 4.80
C LEU A 185 1.34 3.48 6.05
N THR A 186 1.29 4.81 5.97
CA THR A 186 1.10 5.67 7.15
C THR A 186 -0.12 6.58 7.04
N ASP A 187 -0.58 6.90 5.83
CA ASP A 187 -1.76 7.74 5.64
C ASP A 187 -3.06 7.04 6.06
N ALA A 188 -3.93 7.74 6.80
CA ALA A 188 -5.24 7.21 7.18
C ALA A 188 -6.20 6.98 6.00
N HIS A 189 -6.04 7.74 4.91
CA HIS A 189 -6.81 7.60 3.69
C HIS A 189 -5.84 7.53 2.49
N PRO A 190 -5.16 6.38 2.32
CA PRO A 190 -4.10 6.27 1.34
C PRO A 190 -4.63 6.24 -0.09
N HIS A 191 -3.85 6.79 -1.01
CA HIS A 191 -4.11 6.74 -2.45
C HIS A 191 -2.80 6.51 -3.20
N ILE A 192 -2.86 5.73 -4.28
CA ILE A 192 -1.68 5.42 -5.12
C ILE A 192 -1.50 6.48 -6.21
N GLY A 193 -2.61 7.07 -6.67
CA GLY A 193 -2.66 8.00 -7.80
C GLY A 193 -2.86 7.30 -9.14
N THR A 194 -3.68 7.91 -10.00
CA THR A 194 -4.19 7.32 -11.25
C THR A 194 -3.09 6.87 -12.21
N ASP A 195 -2.03 7.66 -12.39
CA ASP A 195 -1.00 7.40 -13.40
C ASP A 195 0.02 6.33 -12.99
N LYS A 196 0.04 5.96 -11.71
CA LYS A 196 1.00 4.97 -11.19
C LYS A 196 0.47 3.54 -11.30
N LEU A 197 -0.85 3.37 -11.18
CA LEU A 197 -1.47 2.05 -11.13
C LEU A 197 -1.16 1.19 -12.36
N PRO A 198 -1.29 1.66 -13.62
CA PRO A 198 -0.95 0.84 -14.78
C PRO A 198 0.48 0.28 -14.71
N LYS A 199 1.46 1.11 -14.33
CA LYS A 199 2.87 0.69 -14.20
C LYS A 199 3.08 -0.31 -13.07
N ILE A 200 2.40 -0.11 -11.94
CA ILE A 200 2.46 -1.03 -10.80
C ILE A 200 1.88 -2.39 -11.19
N ILE A 201 0.75 -2.41 -11.90
CA ILE A 201 0.13 -3.64 -12.37
C ILE A 201 1.04 -4.36 -13.37
N ASP A 202 1.63 -3.65 -14.34
CA ASP A 202 2.61 -4.25 -15.27
C ASP A 202 3.80 -4.88 -14.54
N ALA A 203 4.31 -4.20 -13.51
CA ALA A 203 5.39 -4.72 -12.68
C ALA A 203 4.97 -5.96 -11.88
N MET A 204 3.75 -5.98 -11.35
CA MET A 204 3.16 -7.13 -10.66
C MET A 204 3.03 -8.33 -11.60
N GLU A 205 2.46 -8.14 -12.79
CA GLU A 205 2.30 -9.19 -13.79
C GLU A 205 3.63 -9.77 -14.25
N LYS A 206 4.60 -8.90 -14.55
CA LYS A 206 5.97 -9.31 -14.86
C LYS A 206 6.55 -10.18 -13.74
N LYS A 207 6.38 -9.77 -12.48
CA LYS A 207 6.87 -10.53 -11.33
C LYS A 207 6.18 -11.89 -11.19
N ILE A 208 4.88 -11.98 -11.47
CA ILE A 208 4.15 -13.25 -11.47
C ILE A 208 4.77 -14.22 -12.49
N VAL A 209 5.06 -13.74 -13.70
CA VAL A 209 5.71 -14.56 -14.74
C VAL A 209 7.13 -14.97 -14.32
N GLU A 210 7.93 -14.05 -13.77
CA GLU A 210 9.27 -14.34 -13.26
C GLU A 210 9.29 -15.43 -12.17
N LEU A 211 8.27 -15.45 -11.32
CA LEU A 211 8.10 -16.44 -10.25
C LEU A 211 7.54 -17.78 -10.76
N GLY A 212 7.29 -17.92 -12.05
CA GLY A 212 6.82 -19.16 -12.69
C GLY A 212 5.30 -19.27 -12.82
N GLY A 213 4.57 -18.17 -12.63
CA GLY A 213 3.15 -18.08 -12.93
C GLY A 213 2.86 -17.86 -14.43
N GLN A 214 1.58 -17.91 -14.78
CA GLN A 214 1.06 -17.64 -16.12
C GLN A 214 -0.11 -16.67 -16.01
N ILE A 215 -0.28 -15.83 -17.03
CA ILE A 215 -1.36 -14.85 -17.19
C ILE A 215 -1.85 -14.93 -18.63
#